data_AF-W2IMA6-F1
#
_entry.id   AF-W2IMA6-F1
#
_cell.length_a   1.000
_cell.length_b   1.000
_cell.length_c   1.000
_cell.angle_alpha   90.00
_cell.angle_beta   90.00
_cell.angle_gamma   90.00
#
_symmetry.space_group_name_H-M   'P 1'
#
loop_
_entity.id
_entity.type
_entity.pdbx_description
1 polymer ?
#
loop_
_entity_poly.entity_id
_entity_poly.type
_entity_poly.pdbx_seq_one_letter_code
_entity_poly.pdbx_strand_id
1 'polypeptide(L)'
;MSQLMQLHHARALSALRKVYLAVMQKPLTVCYEMSDADKAQRNAVDEYNAVLKRDVTVHCKLYMGVLLGRLVDWCRLESARAVPFAMATVADFRLQRRSREMERQGLQSELVVSRHSVAFMIGETPIEAMSPDVVYGRYVAANRSYNEDLHRWNEDLPVSEQLGLNTARMEMMDMPSTGWKVDVRLMACPCRFFKKFACCTHILFAQSTRGHIDLFGRERLVRCATKKPGRLLLVKA
;
A
#
# COMPACT_ATOMS: atom_id res chain seq x y z
N MET A 1 20.56 2.36 -3.49
CA MET A 1 20.32 2.34 -4.94
C MET A 1 21.66 2.51 -5.64
N SER A 2 22.02 1.61 -6.55
CA SER A 2 23.25 1.74 -7.35
C SER A 2 23.24 3.05 -8.16
N GLN A 3 24.37 3.76 -8.20
CA GLN A 3 24.55 4.98 -9.01
C GLN A 3 24.21 4.74 -10.49
N LEU A 4 24.41 3.52 -10.98
CA LEU A 4 24.04 3.10 -12.33
C LEU A 4 22.51 3.13 -12.53
N MET A 5 21.75 2.65 -11.55
CA MET A 5 20.28 2.62 -11.60
C MET A 5 19.70 4.04 -11.56
N GLN A 6 20.27 4.93 -10.74
CA GLN A 6 19.90 6.35 -10.72
C GLN A 6 20.16 7.04 -12.06
N LEU A 7 21.27 6.70 -12.73
CA LEU A 7 21.60 7.21 -14.06
C LEU A 7 20.61 6.71 -15.14
N HIS A 8 20.20 5.44 -15.07
CA HIS A 8 19.20 4.90 -16.00
C HIS A 8 17.82 5.55 -15.82
N HIS A 9 17.37 5.77 -14.58
CA HIS A 9 16.12 6.49 -14.30
C HIS A 9 16.18 7.95 -14.76
N ALA A 10 17.30 8.65 -14.53
CA ALA A 10 17.49 10.02 -14.98
C ALA A 10 17.47 10.14 -16.51
N ARG A 11 18.08 9.19 -17.23
CA ARG A 11 18.05 9.14 -18.70
C ARG A 11 16.64 8.87 -19.23
N ALA A 12 15.91 7.93 -18.63
CA ALA A 12 14.53 7.62 -19.02
C ALA A 12 13.59 8.82 -18.80
N LEU A 13 13.68 9.49 -17.65
CA LEU A 13 12.88 10.68 -17.34
C LEU A 13 13.25 11.87 -18.23
N SER A 14 14.52 12.03 -18.58
CA SER A 14 14.96 13.05 -19.54
C SER A 14 14.41 12.80 -20.95
N ALA A 15 14.41 11.54 -21.41
CA ALA A 15 13.81 11.16 -22.69
C ALA A 15 12.29 11.42 -22.71
N LEU A 16 11.59 11.04 -21.64
CA LEU A 16 10.15 11.29 -21.46
C LEU A 16 9.81 12.78 -21.49
N ARG A 17 10.62 13.61 -20.81
CA ARG A 17 10.48 15.07 -20.83
C ARG A 17 10.65 15.64 -22.24
N LYS A 18 11.60 15.12 -23.03
CA LYS A 18 11.83 15.55 -24.42
C LYS A 18 10.66 15.18 -25.33
N VAL A 19 10.16 13.95 -25.23
CA VAL A 19 9.00 13.49 -26.01
C VAL A 19 7.76 14.30 -25.66
N TYR A 20 7.47 14.50 -24.37
CA TYR A 20 6.32 15.29 -23.92
C TYR A 20 6.41 16.75 -24.40
N LEU A 21 7.58 17.37 -24.32
CA LEU A 21 7.78 18.73 -24.83
C LEU A 21 7.54 18.81 -26.34
N ALA A 22 8.02 17.83 -27.11
CA ALA A 22 7.84 17.80 -28.56
C ALA A 22 6.38 17.64 -28.97
N VAL A 23 5.60 16.84 -28.24
CA VAL A 23 4.19 16.55 -28.54
C VAL A 23 3.26 17.66 -28.04
N MET A 24 3.46 18.10 -26.80
CA MET A 24 2.50 18.97 -26.09
C MET A 24 2.89 20.46 -26.11
N GLN A 25 4.07 20.79 -26.62
CA GLN A 25 4.68 22.13 -26.60
C GLN A 25 4.69 22.79 -25.20
N LYS A 26 4.64 21.99 -24.14
CA LYS A 26 4.67 22.44 -22.74
C LYS A 26 5.74 21.65 -21.99
N PRO A 27 6.53 22.30 -21.11
CA PRO A 27 7.55 21.61 -20.34
C PRO A 27 6.91 20.62 -19.37
N LEU A 28 7.34 19.36 -19.41
CA LEU A 28 6.98 18.37 -18.40
C LEU A 28 7.76 18.66 -17.10
N THR A 29 7.06 19.10 -16.07
CA THR A 29 7.60 19.22 -14.72
C THR A 29 7.31 17.92 -13.97
N VAL A 30 8.36 17.11 -13.74
CA VAL A 30 8.26 15.91 -12.91
C VAL A 30 8.66 16.30 -11.49
N CYS A 31 7.68 16.50 -10.62
CA CYS A 31 7.92 16.68 -9.19
C CYS A 31 7.98 15.30 -8.52
N TYR A 32 9.14 14.93 -7.98
CA TYR A 32 9.22 13.81 -7.06
C TYR A 32 8.64 14.24 -5.70
N GLU A 33 7.34 14.08 -5.52
CA GLU A 33 6.76 14.08 -4.18
C GLU A 33 7.10 12.77 -3.52
N MET A 34 7.94 12.87 -2.50
CA MET A 34 8.26 11.72 -1.68
C MET A 34 7.31 11.75 -0.49
N SER A 35 6.62 10.63 -0.29
CA SER A 35 5.74 10.44 0.86
C SER A 35 6.52 10.76 2.15
N ASP A 36 5.84 11.28 3.18
CA ASP A 36 6.47 11.68 4.44
C ASP A 36 7.32 10.56 5.05
N ALA A 37 6.92 9.31 4.83
CA ALA A 37 7.70 8.14 5.23
C ALA A 37 9.04 8.04 4.47
N ASP A 38 9.05 8.30 3.16
CA ASP A 38 10.27 8.26 2.36
C ASP A 38 11.15 9.49 2.58
N LYS A 39 10.57 10.61 2.99
CA LYS A 39 11.31 11.78 3.49
C LYS A 39 12.00 11.46 4.82
N ALA A 40 11.29 10.83 5.76
CA ALA A 40 11.88 10.38 7.02
C ALA A 40 12.99 9.34 6.80
N GLN A 41 12.79 8.37 5.90
CA GLN A 41 13.81 7.37 5.56
C GLN A 41 15.06 8.01 4.93
N ARG A 42 14.88 8.97 3.99
CA ARG A 42 16.03 9.69 3.41
C ARG A 42 16.74 10.56 4.42
N ASN A 43 16.00 11.29 5.26
CA ASN A 43 16.60 12.11 6.31
C ASN A 43 17.44 11.26 7.28
N ALA A 44 16.96 10.07 7.67
CA ALA A 44 17.72 9.16 8.51
C ALA A 44 19.01 8.65 7.83
N VAL A 45 18.95 8.37 6.52
CA VAL A 45 20.12 8.00 5.72
C VAL A 45 21.11 9.17 5.60
N ASP A 46 20.61 10.39 5.39
CA ASP A 46 21.42 11.60 5.26
C ASP A 46 22.10 11.97 6.60
N GLU A 47 21.41 11.77 7.72
CA GLU A 47 21.96 11.96 9.07
C GLU A 47 23.07 10.94 9.37
N TYR A 48 22.83 9.65 9.07
CA TYR A 48 23.85 8.61 9.17
C TYR A 48 25.07 8.91 8.27
N ASN A 49 24.82 9.32 7.03
CA ASN A 49 25.87 9.72 6.09
C ASN A 49 26.64 10.96 6.58
N ALA A 50 26.00 11.90 7.27
CA ALA A 50 26.65 13.07 7.84
C ALA A 50 27.60 12.69 8.99
N VAL A 51 27.22 11.71 9.83
CA VAL A 51 28.11 11.14 10.87
C VAL A 51 29.30 10.44 10.23
N LEU A 52 29.05 9.59 9.23
CA LEU A 52 30.09 8.89 8.48
C LEU A 52 31.08 9.83 7.76
N LYS A 53 30.58 10.96 7.23
CA LYS A 53 31.42 11.98 6.60
C LYS A 53 32.24 12.80 7.61
N ARG A 54 31.84 12.86 8.88
CA ARG A 54 32.61 13.53 9.94
C ARG A 54 33.75 12.66 10.46
N ASP A 55 33.58 11.34 10.49
CA ASP A 55 34.64 10.39 10.89
C ASP A 55 35.51 9.96 9.70
N VAL A 56 36.44 10.85 9.33
CA VAL A 56 37.35 10.68 8.17
C VAL A 56 38.64 9.93 8.54
N THR A 57 38.65 9.22 9.67
CA THR A 57 39.85 8.48 10.12
C THR A 57 40.17 7.33 9.16
N VAL A 58 41.46 7.00 9.01
CA VAL A 58 41.93 5.93 8.12
C VAL A 58 41.25 4.60 8.45
N HIS A 59 40.98 4.33 9.73
CA HIS A 59 40.25 3.16 10.21
C HIS A 59 38.80 3.12 9.67
N CYS A 60 38.06 4.22 9.76
CA CYS A 60 36.70 4.33 9.21
C CYS A 60 36.68 4.19 7.68
N LYS A 61 37.66 4.75 6.97
CA LYS A 61 37.78 4.58 5.50
C LYS A 61 38.06 3.14 5.09
N LEU A 62 38.95 2.44 5.80
CA LEU A 62 39.23 1.02 5.56
C LEU A 62 38.01 0.15 5.88
N TYR A 63 37.32 0.42 6.99
CA TYR A 63 36.09 -0.28 7.37
C TYR A 63 34.98 -0.06 6.34
N MET A 64 34.80 1.17 5.86
CA MET A 64 33.87 1.49 4.76
C MET A 64 34.26 0.80 3.45
N GLY A 65 35.55 0.70 3.13
CA GLY A 65 36.03 -0.06 1.98
C GLY A 65 35.65 -1.54 2.06
N VAL A 66 35.81 -2.16 3.24
CA VAL A 66 35.40 -3.56 3.48
C VAL A 66 33.88 -3.72 3.40
N LEU A 67 33.10 -2.80 3.99
CA LEU A 67 31.65 -2.81 3.90
C LEU A 67 31.14 -2.64 2.47
N LEU A 68 31.74 -1.73 1.70
CA LEU A 68 31.41 -1.53 0.28
C LEU A 68 31.76 -2.76 -0.55
N GLY A 69 32.91 -3.40 -0.29
CA GLY A 69 33.28 -4.68 -0.91
C GLY A 69 32.23 -5.77 -0.64
N ARG A 70 31.87 -5.96 0.63
CA ARG A 70 30.81 -6.90 1.02
C ARG A 70 29.47 -6.56 0.39
N LEU A 71 29.11 -5.27 0.30
CA LEU A 71 27.88 -4.82 -0.34
C LEU A 71 27.86 -5.18 -1.83
N VAL A 72 28.98 -5.01 -2.54
CA VAL A 72 29.11 -5.40 -3.94
C VAL A 72 28.95 -6.91 -4.12
N ASP A 73 29.60 -7.71 -3.27
CA ASP A 73 29.47 -9.17 -3.31
C ASP A 73 28.04 -9.62 -3.02
N TRP A 74 27.37 -8.97 -2.05
CA TRP A 74 25.97 -9.20 -1.74
C TRP A 74 25.06 -8.83 -2.92
N CYS A 75 25.28 -7.67 -3.55
CA CYS A 75 24.53 -7.27 -4.74
C CYS A 75 24.74 -8.25 -5.91
N ARG A 76 25.95 -8.78 -6.10
CA ARG A 76 26.23 -9.79 -7.14
C ARG A 76 25.51 -11.10 -6.86
N LEU A 77 25.58 -11.61 -5.62
CA LEU A 77 24.83 -12.80 -5.19
C LEU A 77 23.32 -12.60 -5.36
N GLU A 78 22.78 -11.48 -4.90
CA GLU A 78 21.35 -11.20 -4.98
C GLU A 78 20.89 -11.00 -6.44
N SER A 79 21.72 -10.39 -7.29
CA SER A 79 21.45 -10.28 -8.73
C SER A 79 21.48 -11.63 -9.46
N ALA A 80 22.32 -12.56 -9.02
CA ALA A 80 22.35 -13.93 -9.54
C ALA A 80 21.14 -14.76 -9.06
N ARG A 81 20.57 -14.39 -7.91
CA ARG A 81 19.33 -14.97 -7.36
C ARG A 81 18.07 -14.25 -7.84
N ALA A 82 18.19 -13.33 -8.80
CA ALA A 82 17.08 -12.48 -9.24
C ALA A 82 15.85 -13.33 -9.64
N VAL A 83 14.89 -13.36 -8.72
CA VAL A 83 13.55 -13.88 -8.96
C VAL A 83 12.90 -12.99 -10.02
N PRO A 84 12.06 -13.53 -10.92
CA PRO A 84 11.31 -12.71 -11.86
C PRO A 84 10.64 -11.53 -11.14
N PHE A 85 10.71 -10.34 -11.73
CA PHE A 85 10.02 -9.18 -11.19
C PHE A 85 8.53 -9.50 -11.03
N ALA A 86 8.03 -9.38 -9.80
CA ALA A 86 6.62 -9.60 -9.53
C ALA A 86 5.81 -8.51 -10.25
N MET A 87 5.10 -8.91 -11.31
CA MET A 87 4.25 -8.02 -12.11
C MET A 87 2.93 -7.69 -11.41
N ALA A 88 2.52 -8.51 -10.45
CA ALA A 88 1.33 -8.32 -9.64
C ALA A 88 1.72 -8.05 -8.19
N THR A 89 1.07 -7.06 -7.59
CA THR A 89 1.21 -6.79 -6.16
C THR A 89 0.38 -7.79 -5.38
N VAL A 90 1.06 -8.70 -4.67
CA VAL A 90 0.41 -9.64 -3.77
C VAL A 90 0.44 -9.04 -2.37
N ALA A 91 -0.73 -9.01 -1.72
CA ALA A 91 -0.82 -8.59 -0.34
C ALA A 91 0.01 -9.54 0.56
N ASP A 92 0.95 -8.97 1.31
CA ASP A 92 1.69 -9.70 2.35
C ASP A 92 0.70 -10.34 3.35
N PHE A 93 0.99 -11.55 3.81
CA PHE A 93 0.21 -12.25 4.83
C PHE A 93 -0.01 -11.39 6.08
N ARG A 94 0.94 -10.50 6.41
CA ARG A 94 0.82 -9.54 7.51
C ARG A 94 -0.31 -8.54 7.27
N LEU A 95 -0.39 -8.01 6.05
CA LEU A 95 -1.42 -7.06 5.63
C LEU A 95 -2.80 -7.71 5.57
N GLN A 96 -2.88 -8.95 5.07
CA GLN A 96 -4.11 -9.74 5.07
C GLN A 96 -4.62 -10.00 6.49
N ARG A 97 -3.74 -10.45 7.40
CA ARG A 97 -4.11 -10.73 8.78
C ARG A 97 -4.51 -9.45 9.53
N ARG A 98 -3.84 -8.31 9.25
CA ARG A 98 -4.28 -6.98 9.73
C ARG A 98 -5.69 -6.64 9.26
N SER A 99 -5.98 -6.79 7.97
CA SER A 99 -7.31 -6.48 7.43
C SER A 99 -8.42 -7.28 8.12
N ARG A 100 -8.18 -8.58 8.37
CA ARG A 100 -9.12 -9.44 9.11
C ARG A 100 -9.37 -8.97 10.52
N GLU A 101 -8.33 -8.58 11.22
CA GLU A 101 -8.46 -8.13 12.60
C GLU A 101 -9.19 -6.78 12.67
N MET A 102 -8.91 -5.88 11.72
CA MET A 102 -9.65 -4.62 11.61
C MET A 102 -11.14 -4.86 11.33
N GLU A 103 -11.47 -5.83 10.47
CA GLU A 103 -12.87 -6.23 10.24
C GLU A 103 -13.50 -6.87 11.49
N ARG A 104 -12.77 -7.76 12.18
CA ARG A 104 -13.22 -8.40 13.43
C ARG A 104 -13.54 -7.37 14.52
N GLN A 105 -12.74 -6.31 14.61
CA GLN A 105 -12.93 -5.21 15.57
C GLN A 105 -13.92 -4.14 15.09
N GLY A 106 -14.50 -4.27 13.88
CA GLY A 106 -15.43 -3.28 13.33
C GLY A 106 -14.78 -1.94 13.00
N LEU A 107 -13.46 -1.90 12.80
CA LEU A 107 -12.69 -0.70 12.44
C LEU A 107 -12.81 -0.34 10.95
N GLN A 108 -13.52 -1.16 10.17
CA GLN A 108 -13.79 -0.96 8.76
C GLN A 108 -15.29 -1.08 8.53
N SER A 109 -15.86 -0.10 7.83
CA SER A 109 -17.29 -0.09 7.51
C SER A 109 -17.49 0.46 6.11
N GLU A 110 -18.45 -0.10 5.39
CA GLU A 110 -18.89 0.43 4.11
C GLU A 110 -19.93 1.54 4.33
N LEU A 111 -19.83 2.62 3.56
CA LEU A 111 -20.89 3.60 3.41
C LEU A 111 -22.05 2.98 2.62
N VAL A 112 -23.06 2.50 3.33
CA VAL A 112 -24.29 2.00 2.72
C VAL A 112 -25.20 3.18 2.38
N VAL A 113 -25.41 3.42 1.09
CA VAL A 113 -26.30 4.50 0.65
C VAL A 113 -27.72 3.98 0.51
N SER A 114 -28.66 4.63 1.20
CA SER A 114 -30.09 4.40 1.05
C SER A 114 -30.75 5.55 0.32
N ARG A 115 -31.59 5.24 -0.68
CA ARG A 115 -32.39 6.22 -1.42
C ARG A 115 -33.37 7.00 -0.55
N HIS A 116 -33.69 6.48 0.64
CA HIS A 116 -34.58 7.10 1.62
C HIS A 116 -33.84 7.92 2.69
N SER A 117 -32.51 7.98 2.63
CA SER A 117 -31.73 8.75 3.59
C SER A 117 -31.78 10.25 3.28
N VAL A 118 -31.70 11.07 4.33
CA VAL A 118 -31.62 12.54 4.21
C VAL A 118 -30.41 12.96 3.37
N ALA A 119 -29.25 12.31 3.57
CA ALA A 119 -28.04 12.57 2.80
C ALA A 119 -28.23 12.33 1.28
N PHE A 120 -29.03 11.32 0.91
CA PHE A 120 -29.36 11.06 -0.49
C PHE A 120 -30.29 12.14 -1.07
N MET A 121 -31.31 12.55 -0.31
CA MET A 121 -32.27 13.58 -0.74
C MET A 121 -31.63 14.96 -0.93
N ILE A 122 -30.63 15.29 -0.11
CA ILE A 122 -29.89 16.57 -0.18
C ILE A 122 -28.75 16.50 -1.24
N GLY A 123 -28.49 15.33 -1.83
CA GLY A 123 -27.47 15.16 -2.86
C GLY A 123 -26.03 15.11 -2.34
N GLU A 124 -25.84 14.89 -1.04
CA GLU A 124 -24.52 14.74 -0.41
C GLU A 124 -23.89 13.36 -0.66
N THR A 125 -24.70 12.38 -1.08
CA THR A 125 -24.21 11.04 -1.40
C THR A 125 -23.51 11.03 -2.76
N PRO A 126 -22.27 10.52 -2.85
CA PRO A 126 -21.59 10.38 -4.13
C PRO A 126 -22.39 9.48 -5.09
N ILE A 127 -22.61 9.94 -6.33
CA ILE A 127 -23.36 9.18 -7.35
C ILE A 127 -22.73 7.80 -7.59
N GLU A 128 -21.40 7.74 -7.55
CA GLU A 128 -20.63 6.52 -7.76
C GLU A 128 -20.74 5.51 -6.60
N ALA A 129 -21.25 5.91 -5.44
CA ALA A 129 -21.44 5.00 -4.31
C ALA A 129 -22.51 3.93 -4.56
N MET A 130 -23.35 4.13 -5.59
CA MET A 130 -24.31 3.13 -6.06
C MET A 130 -23.72 2.12 -7.07
N SER A 131 -22.46 2.34 -7.51
CA SER A 131 -21.79 1.43 -8.43
C SER A 131 -21.38 0.14 -7.73
N PRO A 132 -21.58 -1.06 -8.34
CA PRO A 132 -21.12 -2.31 -7.77
C PRO A 132 -19.59 -2.38 -7.67
N ASP A 133 -18.87 -1.65 -8.52
CA ASP A 133 -17.40 -1.71 -8.61
C ASP A 133 -16.71 -0.76 -7.62
N VAL A 134 -17.45 0.13 -6.95
CA VAL A 134 -16.90 1.14 -6.05
C VAL A 134 -17.39 0.89 -4.62
N VAL A 135 -16.45 0.94 -3.68
CA VAL A 135 -16.72 0.85 -2.25
C VAL A 135 -16.22 2.12 -1.58
N TYR A 136 -17.12 2.84 -0.91
CA TYR A 136 -16.74 3.92 -0.02
C TYR A 136 -16.55 3.34 1.38
N GLY A 137 -15.30 3.13 1.78
CA GLY A 137 -14.99 2.54 3.09
C GLY A 137 -14.59 3.61 4.11
N ARG A 138 -15.24 3.62 5.27
CA ARG A 138 -14.77 4.36 6.45
C ARG A 138 -13.88 3.44 7.27
N TYR A 139 -12.68 3.91 7.52
CA TYR A 139 -11.66 3.19 8.28
C TYR A 139 -11.35 3.97 9.55
N VAL A 140 -11.12 3.27 10.64
CA VAL A 140 -10.77 3.86 11.92
C VAL A 140 -9.44 3.28 12.35
N ALA A 141 -8.56 4.15 12.86
CA ALA A 141 -7.29 3.70 13.41
C ALA A 141 -7.57 2.79 14.61
N ALA A 142 -6.86 1.66 14.69
CA ALA A 142 -6.92 0.83 15.89
C ALA A 142 -6.43 1.61 17.10
N ASN A 143 -7.01 1.30 18.26
CA ASN A 143 -6.54 1.88 19.51
C ASN A 143 -5.06 1.55 19.74
N ARG A 144 -4.37 2.43 20.46
CA ARG A 144 -2.95 2.27 20.75
C ARG A 144 -2.71 2.31 22.24
N SER A 145 -2.14 1.24 22.75
CA SER A 145 -1.65 1.14 24.12
C SER A 145 -0.13 1.32 24.13
N TYR A 146 0.37 1.95 25.20
CA TYR A 146 1.81 2.01 25.43
C TYR A 146 2.26 0.66 25.97
N ASN A 147 3.14 -0.02 25.21
CA ASN A 147 3.77 -1.24 25.68
C ASN A 147 5.01 -0.86 26.49
N GLU A 148 4.94 -1.09 27.80
CA GLU A 148 5.99 -0.74 28.76
C GLU A 148 7.25 -1.59 28.56
N ASP A 149 7.11 -2.89 28.23
CA ASP A 149 8.23 -3.82 28.02
C ASP A 149 9.08 -3.47 26.79
N LEU A 150 8.42 -2.95 25.75
CA LEU A 150 9.07 -2.57 24.49
C LEU A 150 9.33 -1.06 24.39
N HIS A 151 8.98 -0.29 25.43
CA HIS A 151 9.01 1.18 25.48
C HIS A 151 8.51 1.84 24.19
N ARG A 152 7.39 1.32 23.66
CA ARG A 152 6.82 1.79 22.38
C ARG A 152 5.31 1.75 22.39
N TRP A 153 4.72 2.65 21.63
CA TRP A 153 3.30 2.61 21.32
C TRP A 153 3.00 1.49 20.33
N ASN A 154 2.13 0.57 20.72
CA ASN A 154 1.67 -0.53 19.88
C ASN A 154 0.18 -0.32 19.56
N GLU A 155 -0.22 -0.74 18.36
CA GLU A 155 -1.64 -0.87 18.06
C GLU A 155 -2.18 -2.10 18.78
N ASP A 156 -3.43 -2.02 19.25
CA ASP A 156 -4.22 -3.12 19.81
C ASP A 156 -4.68 -4.09 18.70
N LEU A 157 -3.74 -4.41 17.83
CA LEU A 157 -3.81 -5.34 16.72
C LEU A 157 -2.55 -6.21 16.82
N PRO A 158 -2.64 -7.48 17.26
CA PRO A 158 -1.47 -8.34 17.57
C PRO A 158 -0.57 -8.69 16.37
N VAL A 159 -0.83 -8.11 15.20
CA VAL A 159 -0.15 -8.33 13.92
C VAL A 159 0.48 -7.04 13.39
N SER A 160 -0.05 -5.91 13.82
CA SER A 160 0.38 -4.58 13.42
C SER A 160 1.63 -4.12 14.15
N GLU A 161 2.10 -4.89 15.13
CA GLU A 161 3.34 -4.67 15.88
C GLU A 161 4.58 -4.43 14.99
N GLN A 162 4.52 -4.85 13.73
CA GLN A 162 5.59 -4.70 12.74
C GLN A 162 5.37 -3.54 11.74
N LEU A 163 4.20 -2.92 11.71
CA LEU A 163 3.95 -1.73 10.90
C LEU A 163 4.30 -0.49 11.72
N GLY A 164 5.37 0.20 11.33
CA GLY A 164 5.78 1.43 11.99
C GLY A 164 4.65 2.48 12.04
N LEU A 165 4.67 3.34 13.05
CA LEU A 165 3.66 4.37 13.30
C LEU A 165 3.33 5.22 12.06
N ASN A 166 4.37 5.58 11.31
CA ASN A 166 4.25 6.35 10.07
C ASN A 166 3.52 5.56 8.98
N THR A 167 3.69 4.24 8.94
CA THR A 167 3.08 3.38 7.94
C THR A 167 1.58 3.23 8.15
N ALA A 168 1.15 2.96 9.39
CA ALA A 168 -0.28 2.93 9.71
C ALA A 168 -0.96 4.29 9.50
N ARG A 169 -0.25 5.40 9.77
CA ARG A 169 -0.77 6.76 9.52
C ARG A 169 -1.08 7.02 8.04
N MET A 170 -0.36 6.40 7.11
CA MET A 170 -0.61 6.53 5.66
C MET A 170 -1.94 5.94 5.21
N GLU A 171 -2.56 5.06 6.00
CA GLU A 171 -3.91 4.52 5.72
C GLU A 171 -5.00 5.55 6.04
N MET A 172 -4.76 6.46 6.98
CA MET A 172 -5.78 7.35 7.54
C MET A 172 -5.63 8.82 7.14
N MET A 173 -4.40 9.25 6.87
CA MET A 173 -4.10 10.64 6.55
C MET A 173 -4.86 11.07 5.29
N ASP A 174 -5.54 12.22 5.38
CA ASP A 174 -6.35 12.83 4.32
C ASP A 174 -7.60 12.02 3.92
N MET A 175 -8.09 11.12 4.78
CA MET A 175 -9.33 10.39 4.50
C MET A 175 -10.53 11.36 4.45
N PRO A 176 -11.32 11.36 3.37
CA PRO A 176 -12.54 12.15 3.29
C PRO A 176 -13.58 11.75 4.35
N SER A 177 -14.52 12.64 4.66
CA SER A 177 -15.63 12.36 5.59
C SER A 177 -16.54 11.20 5.14
N THR A 178 -16.66 11.02 3.83
CA THR A 178 -17.37 9.90 3.17
C THR A 178 -16.56 8.61 3.14
N GLY A 179 -15.30 8.62 3.60
CA GLY A 179 -14.36 7.50 3.55
C GLY A 179 -13.53 7.46 2.27
N TRP A 180 -12.74 6.41 2.12
CA TRP A 180 -11.96 6.18 0.90
C TRP A 180 -12.83 5.60 -0.21
N LYS A 181 -12.83 6.27 -1.37
CA LYS A 181 -13.37 5.73 -2.62
C LYS A 181 -12.41 4.67 -3.17
N VAL A 182 -12.74 3.40 -3.00
CA VAL A 182 -11.95 2.27 -3.50
C VAL A 182 -12.61 1.72 -4.76
N ASP A 183 -11.87 1.67 -5.85
CA ASP A 183 -12.32 1.02 -7.08
C ASP A 183 -11.80 -0.43 -7.08
N VAL A 184 -12.74 -1.36 -6.97
CA VAL A 184 -12.44 -2.80 -6.86
C VAL A 184 -12.04 -3.37 -8.21
N ARG A 185 -12.57 -2.83 -9.32
CA ARG A 185 -12.27 -3.30 -10.67
C ARG A 185 -10.88 -2.84 -11.12
N LEU A 186 -10.53 -1.60 -10.85
CA LEU A 186 -9.21 -1.05 -11.15
C LEU A 186 -8.16 -1.38 -10.08
N MET A 187 -8.55 -2.04 -8.99
CA MET A 187 -7.67 -2.36 -7.87
C MET A 187 -6.96 -1.11 -7.33
N ALA A 188 -7.69 -0.01 -7.20
CA ALA A 188 -7.13 1.30 -6.92
C ALA A 188 -7.71 1.90 -5.64
N CYS A 189 -6.83 2.38 -4.76
CA CYS A 189 -7.20 3.13 -3.57
C CYS A 189 -6.44 4.46 -3.51
N PRO A 190 -7.11 5.58 -3.19
CA PRO A 190 -6.44 6.88 -3.12
C PRO A 190 -5.53 7.06 -1.90
N CYS A 191 -5.54 6.14 -0.93
CA CYS A 191 -4.76 6.29 0.30
C CYS A 191 -3.24 6.30 0.02
N ARG A 192 -2.48 6.98 0.88
CA ARG A 192 -1.03 7.13 0.72
C ARG A 192 -0.32 5.77 0.81
N PHE A 193 -0.85 4.85 1.62
CA PHE A 193 -0.33 3.49 1.73
C PHE A 193 -0.38 2.76 0.39
N PHE A 194 -1.52 2.83 -0.31
CA PHE A 194 -1.67 2.22 -1.62
C PHE A 194 -0.75 2.85 -2.66
N LYS A 195 -0.61 4.18 -2.67
CA LYS A 195 0.34 4.85 -3.60
C LYS A 195 1.79 4.37 -3.41
N LYS A 196 2.18 4.02 -2.19
CA LYS A 196 3.53 3.54 -1.88
C LYS A 196 3.73 2.05 -2.14
N PHE A 197 2.76 1.22 -1.79
CA PHE A 197 2.92 -0.24 -1.79
C PHE A 197 2.06 -0.97 -2.83
N ALA A 198 1.19 -0.25 -3.55
CA ALA A 198 0.23 -0.77 -4.52
C ALA A 198 -0.68 -1.91 -3.98
N CYS A 199 -0.83 -1.96 -2.65
CA CYS A 199 -1.76 -2.82 -1.92
C CYS A 199 -2.03 -2.17 -0.55
N CYS A 200 -3.27 -2.23 -0.05
CA CYS A 200 -3.63 -1.68 1.27
C CYS A 200 -4.79 -2.48 1.88
N THR A 201 -5.02 -2.32 3.18
CA THR A 201 -6.15 -2.93 3.90
C THR A 201 -7.51 -2.54 3.31
N HIS A 202 -7.63 -1.35 2.72
CA HIS A 202 -8.89 -0.89 2.12
C HIS A 202 -9.29 -1.66 0.86
N ILE A 203 -8.31 -2.04 0.04
CA ILE A 203 -8.57 -2.86 -1.16
C ILE A 203 -8.94 -4.27 -0.74
N LEU A 204 -8.24 -4.84 0.24
CA LEU A 204 -8.57 -6.17 0.76
C LEU A 204 -9.99 -6.22 1.32
N PHE A 205 -10.38 -5.20 2.08
CA PHE A 205 -11.75 -5.05 2.56
C PHE A 205 -12.76 -4.91 1.41
N ALA A 206 -12.52 -3.98 0.48
CA ALA A 206 -13.43 -3.72 -0.63
C ALA A 206 -13.63 -4.97 -1.52
N GLN A 207 -12.56 -5.74 -1.76
CA GLN A 207 -12.63 -7.00 -2.48
C GLN A 207 -13.40 -8.08 -1.70
N SER A 208 -13.26 -8.14 -0.37
CA SER A 208 -14.04 -9.04 0.50
C SER A 208 -15.53 -8.72 0.44
N THR A 209 -15.87 -7.43 0.53
CA THR A 209 -17.25 -6.93 0.51
C THR A 209 -17.95 -7.20 -0.82
N ARG A 210 -17.24 -7.04 -1.94
CA ARG A 210 -17.76 -7.33 -3.29
C ARG A 210 -17.61 -8.78 -3.72
N GLY A 211 -16.99 -9.64 -2.91
CA GLY A 211 -16.91 -11.08 -3.14
C GLY A 211 -15.88 -11.52 -4.18
N HIS A 212 -14.94 -10.66 -4.56
CA HIS A 212 -13.88 -11.04 -5.51
C HIS A 212 -12.83 -11.96 -4.86
N ILE A 213 -12.50 -11.72 -3.58
CA ILE A 213 -11.62 -12.59 -2.79
C ILE A 213 -12.17 -12.75 -1.37
N ASP A 214 -11.92 -13.89 -0.72
CA ASP A 214 -12.00 -14.01 0.73
C ASP A 214 -10.83 -13.24 1.36
N LEU A 215 -10.89 -13.00 2.68
CA LEU A 215 -9.79 -12.33 3.40
C LEU A 215 -8.49 -13.16 3.42
N PHE A 216 -8.48 -14.36 2.83
CA PHE A 216 -7.32 -15.22 2.58
C PHE A 216 -6.74 -15.04 1.18
N GLY A 217 -7.29 -14.14 0.36
CA GLY A 217 -6.83 -13.89 -1.00
C GLY A 217 -7.24 -14.99 -1.98
N ARG A 218 -8.16 -15.88 -1.60
CA ARG A 218 -8.74 -16.91 -2.48
C ARG A 218 -10.02 -16.37 -3.09
N GLU A 219 -10.35 -16.75 -4.32
CA GLU A 219 -11.64 -16.39 -4.91
C GLU A 219 -12.79 -16.90 -4.03
N ARG A 220 -13.72 -16.01 -3.69
CA ARG A 220 -14.85 -16.36 -2.81
C ARG A 220 -15.93 -17.06 -3.63
N LEU A 221 -15.99 -18.38 -3.55
CA LEU A 221 -17.08 -19.16 -4.12
C LEU A 221 -18.38 -18.87 -3.34
N VAL A 222 -19.26 -18.06 -3.90
CA VAL A 222 -20.60 -17.83 -3.34
C VAL A 222 -21.49 -19.01 -3.72
N ARG A 223 -21.92 -19.82 -2.74
CA ARG A 223 -22.96 -20.84 -2.98
C ARG A 223 -24.28 -20.12 -3.26
N CYS A 224 -24.62 -19.92 -4.52
CA CYS A 224 -25.96 -19.51 -4.93
C CYS A 224 -26.96 -20.62 -4.56
N ALA A 225 -27.53 -20.53 -3.36
CA ALA A 225 -28.64 -21.39 -2.98
C ALA A 225 -29.89 -20.94 -3.74
N THR A 226 -30.06 -21.44 -4.96
CA THR A 226 -31.39 -21.46 -5.59
C THR A 226 -32.28 -22.32 -4.70
N LYS A 227 -33.26 -21.70 -4.04
CA LYS A 227 -34.29 -22.41 -3.27
C LYS A 227 -35.08 -23.35 -4.19
N LYS A 228 -34.67 -24.61 -4.32
CA LYS A 228 -35.54 -25.80 -4.53
C LYS A 228 -34.84 -27.08 -4.04
N PRO A 229 -35.53 -27.99 -3.34
CA PRO A 229 -34.99 -29.29 -2.98
C PRO A 229 -35.13 -30.24 -4.17
N GLY A 230 -34.03 -30.79 -4.66
CA GLY A 230 -34.11 -31.85 -5.67
C GLY A 230 -32.85 -32.02 -6.50
N ARG A 231 -32.05 -33.02 -6.12
CA ARG A 231 -31.07 -33.77 -6.93
C ARG A 231 -30.04 -32.95 -7.74
N LEU A 232 -28.82 -32.91 -7.22
CA LEU A 232 -27.61 -32.58 -7.98
C LEU A 232 -27.34 -33.69 -9.00
N LEU A 233 -27.34 -33.34 -10.28
CA LEU A 233 -26.66 -34.11 -11.32
C LEU A 233 -25.37 -33.35 -11.67
N LEU A 234 -24.24 -34.01 -11.46
CA LEU A 234 -22.94 -33.58 -11.97
C LEU A 234 -22.95 -33.78 -13.49
N VAL A 235 -22.90 -32.69 -14.25
CA VAL A 235 -22.50 -32.74 -15.66
C VAL A 235 -21.12 -32.09 -15.74
N LYS A 236 -20.11 -32.93 -15.95
CA LYS A 236 -18.79 -32.50 -16.43
C LYS A 236 -18.92 -32.14 -17.91
N ALA A 237 -18.40 -30.97 -18.27
CA ALA A 237 -17.75 -30.72 -19.55
C ALA A 237 -16.47 -29.95 -19.24
#